data_AF-A0A3R9NC38-F1
#
_entry.id   AF-A0A3R9NC38-F1
#
_cell.length_a   1.000
_cell.length_b   1.000
_cell.length_c   1.000
_cell.angle_alpha   90.00
_cell.angle_beta   90.00
_cell.angle_gamma   90.00
#
_symmetry.space_group_name_H-M   'P 1'
#
loop_
_entity.id
_entity.type
_entity.pdbx_description
1 polymer ?
#
loop_
_entity_poly.entity_id
_entity_poly.type
_entity_poly.pdbx_seq_one_letter_code
_entity_poly.pdbx_strand_id
1 'polypeptide(L)'
;MNTFITVSISVISAVIGGIIAGYFSLRATNQSHANQKEIAENNELQVIKSLLQAIHDELETVFENYQATMGNRIESLQDGQPLFWYYPLVSDFFNVYNGNTFLIGRIKDHDLRKNIIKTYTLGKGMIDSYRMNNDLVQKTEHWNFVYAETQQQIHLDRLRAQEQGLIDYAKTLKAQHFVLKENVNLTLRALRKSGVLTDTK
;
A
#
# COMPACT_ATOMS: atom_id res chain seq x y z
N MET A 1 67.95 -42.62 22.94
CA MET A 1 67.28 -42.73 21.62
C MET A 1 65.75 -42.77 21.75
N ASN A 2 65.14 -41.95 22.64
CA ASN A 2 63.68 -41.94 22.88
C ASN A 2 63.05 -40.55 22.69
N THR A 3 63.81 -39.48 22.92
CA THR A 3 63.28 -38.11 22.85
C THR A 3 63.04 -37.63 21.41
N PHE A 4 63.94 -37.94 20.48
CA PHE A 4 63.79 -37.57 19.06
C PHE A 4 62.57 -38.24 18.40
N ILE A 5 62.34 -39.53 18.68
CA ILE A 5 61.19 -40.28 18.15
C ILE A 5 59.88 -39.70 18.70
N THR A 6 59.84 -39.37 19.99
CA THR A 6 58.66 -38.76 20.64
C THR A 6 58.34 -37.38 20.06
N VAL A 7 59.36 -36.54 19.83
CA VAL A 7 59.21 -35.23 19.20
C VAL A 7 58.70 -35.38 17.76
N SER A 8 59.28 -36.28 16.96
CA SER A 8 58.82 -36.54 15.58
C SER A 8 57.38 -37.03 15.52
N ILE A 9 56.97 -37.95 16.41
CA ILE A 9 55.58 -38.42 16.49
C ILE A 9 54.64 -37.28 16.90
N SER A 10 55.04 -36.44 17.87
CA SER A 10 54.23 -35.30 18.30
C SER A 10 54.01 -34.27 17.19
N VAL A 11 55.04 -33.96 16.40
CA VAL A 11 54.95 -33.04 15.26
C VAL A 11 54.06 -33.61 14.16
N ILE A 12 54.23 -34.89 13.81
CA ILE A 12 53.39 -35.55 12.80
C ILE A 12 51.93 -35.59 13.26
N SER A 13 51.67 -35.89 14.53
CA SER A 13 50.32 -35.92 15.10
C SER A 13 49.66 -34.52 15.12
N ALA A 14 50.42 -33.46 15.40
CA ALA A 14 49.93 -32.09 15.39
C ALA A 14 49.61 -31.61 13.97
N VAL A 15 50.43 -31.98 12.98
CA VAL A 15 50.19 -31.65 11.56
C VAL A 15 48.95 -32.38 11.04
N ILE A 16 48.81 -33.68 11.33
CA ILE A 16 47.62 -34.47 10.93
C ILE A 16 46.37 -33.93 11.62
N GLY A 17 46.44 -33.64 12.92
CA GLY A 17 45.34 -33.04 13.69
C GLY A 17 44.93 -31.67 13.13
N GLY A 18 45.91 -30.83 12.77
CA GLY A 18 45.67 -29.52 12.16
C GLY A 18 45.01 -29.58 10.78
N ILE A 19 45.41 -30.55 9.94
CA ILE A 19 44.80 -30.75 8.61
C ILE A 19 43.35 -31.22 8.75
N ILE A 20 43.09 -32.19 9.64
CA ILE A 20 41.74 -32.71 9.89
C ILE A 20 40.85 -31.60 10.46
N ALA A 21 41.32 -30.89 11.49
CA ALA A 21 40.59 -29.79 12.09
C ALA A 21 40.31 -28.66 11.08
N GLY A 22 41.30 -28.30 10.25
CA GLY A 22 41.15 -27.32 9.19
C GLY A 22 40.12 -27.72 8.14
N TYR A 23 40.14 -28.98 7.69
CA TYR A 23 39.16 -29.50 6.72
C TYR A 23 37.72 -29.48 7.28
N PHE A 24 37.52 -29.97 8.50
CA PHE A 24 36.20 -29.93 9.15
C PHE A 24 35.74 -28.50 9.42
N SER A 25 36.65 -27.60 9.82
CA SER A 25 36.33 -26.19 10.02
C SER A 25 35.91 -25.51 8.71
N LEU A 26 36.62 -25.73 7.60
CA LEU A 26 36.25 -25.16 6.29
C LEU A 26 34.89 -25.69 5.82
N ARG A 27 34.64 -26.99 5.99
CA ARG A 27 33.35 -27.60 5.65
C ARG A 27 32.21 -27.05 6.50
N ALA A 28 32.40 -26.92 7.81
CA ALA A 28 31.43 -26.35 8.73
C ALA A 28 31.14 -24.88 8.42
N THR A 29 32.17 -24.08 8.12
CA THR A 29 32.03 -22.68 7.73
C THR A 29 31.27 -22.53 6.41
N ASN A 30 31.60 -23.33 5.38
CA ASN A 30 30.88 -23.31 4.10
C ASN A 30 29.41 -23.72 4.26
N GLN A 31 29.14 -24.74 5.06
CA GLN A 31 27.77 -25.17 5.36
C GLN A 31 27.01 -24.11 6.17
N SER A 32 27.65 -23.48 7.15
CA SER A 32 27.08 -22.38 7.92
C SER A 32 26.75 -21.17 7.04
N HIS A 33 27.64 -20.79 6.11
CA HIS A 33 27.37 -19.72 5.16
C HIS A 33 26.21 -20.05 4.21
N ALA A 34 26.14 -21.28 3.69
CA ALA A 34 25.03 -21.71 2.85
C ALA A 34 23.70 -21.66 3.62
N ASN A 35 23.66 -22.20 4.85
CA ASN A 35 22.49 -22.13 5.71
C ASN A 35 22.10 -20.69 6.06
N GLN A 36 23.06 -19.81 6.35
CA GLN A 36 22.79 -18.40 6.63
C GLN A 36 22.17 -17.69 5.42
N LYS A 37 22.65 -18.00 4.20
CA LYS A 37 22.06 -17.46 2.97
C LYS A 37 20.62 -17.93 2.80
N GLU A 38 20.36 -19.23 3.00
CA GLU A 38 19.01 -19.79 2.91
C GLU A 38 18.07 -19.19 3.96
N ILE A 39 18.52 -19.05 5.21
CA ILE A 39 17.77 -18.40 6.29
C ILE A 39 17.47 -16.93 5.92
N ALA A 40 18.44 -16.20 5.37
CA ALA A 40 18.24 -14.82 4.95
C ALA A 40 17.20 -14.69 3.82
N GLU A 41 17.27 -15.57 2.81
CA GLU A 41 16.31 -15.62 1.71
C GLU A 41 14.89 -15.98 2.21
N ASN A 42 14.77 -16.96 3.09
CA ASN A 42 13.49 -17.35 3.69
C ASN A 42 12.89 -16.23 4.55
N ASN A 43 13.72 -15.55 5.35
CA ASN A 43 13.29 -14.40 6.15
C ASN A 43 12.82 -13.25 5.25
N GLU A 44 13.51 -12.97 4.14
CA GLU A 44 13.08 -11.95 3.18
C GLU A 44 11.72 -12.31 2.56
N LEU A 45 11.53 -13.56 2.14
CA LEU A 45 10.25 -14.04 1.61
C LEU A 45 9.13 -13.89 2.64
N GLN A 46 9.38 -14.22 3.91
CA GLN A 46 8.41 -14.08 4.98
C GLN A 46 8.04 -12.62 5.26
N VAL A 47 9.01 -11.71 5.25
CA VAL A 47 8.78 -10.26 5.40
C VAL A 47 7.89 -9.75 4.27
N ILE A 48 8.19 -10.12 3.02
CA ILE A 48 7.39 -9.70 1.86
C ILE A 48 5.99 -10.31 1.90
N LYS A 49 5.86 -11.59 2.29
CA LYS A 49 4.54 -12.23 2.45
C LYS A 49 3.69 -11.50 3.50
N SER A 50 4.28 -11.20 4.65
CA SER A 50 3.59 -10.50 5.76
C SER A 50 3.18 -9.07 5.35
N LEU A 51 4.02 -8.39 4.58
CA LEU A 51 3.69 -7.08 4.02
C LEU A 51 2.50 -7.16 3.06
N LEU A 52 2.52 -8.11 2.12
CA LEU A 52 1.44 -8.26 1.14
C LEU A 52 0.10 -8.62 1.83
N GLN A 53 0.14 -9.38 2.92
CA GLN A 53 -1.00 -9.63 3.80
C GLN A 53 -1.52 -8.33 4.42
N ALA A 54 -0.65 -7.57 5.08
CA ALA A 54 -1.05 -6.31 5.70
C ALA A 54 -1.61 -5.29 4.67
N ILE A 55 -1.05 -5.24 3.46
CA ILE A 55 -1.55 -4.38 2.37
C ILE A 55 -2.93 -4.85 1.89
N HIS A 56 -3.14 -6.15 1.77
CA HIS A 56 -4.44 -6.70 1.41
C HIS A 56 -5.51 -6.26 2.42
N ASP A 57 -5.25 -6.48 3.71
CA ASP A 57 -6.21 -6.21 4.77
C ASP A 57 -6.48 -4.70 4.91
N GLU A 58 -5.44 -3.86 4.77
CA GLU A 58 -5.61 -2.40 4.74
C GLU A 58 -6.46 -1.98 3.54
N LEU A 59 -6.12 -2.42 2.32
CA LEU A 59 -6.85 -2.02 1.12
C LEU A 59 -8.32 -2.45 1.18
N GLU A 60 -8.59 -3.68 1.60
CA GLU A 60 -9.95 -4.22 1.74
C GLU A 60 -10.73 -3.41 2.78
N THR A 61 -10.21 -3.27 3.99
CA THR A 61 -10.89 -2.56 5.09
C THR A 61 -11.16 -1.10 4.76
N VAL A 62 -10.15 -0.40 4.22
CA VAL A 62 -10.29 1.03 3.89
C VAL A 62 -11.28 1.24 2.75
N PHE A 63 -11.21 0.39 1.71
CA PHE A 63 -12.11 0.51 0.58
C PHE A 63 -13.55 0.15 0.95
N GLU A 64 -13.77 -0.87 1.78
CA GLU A 64 -15.10 -1.22 2.30
C GLU A 64 -15.72 -0.09 3.11
N ASN A 65 -14.95 0.51 4.03
CA ASN A 65 -15.41 1.66 4.80
C ASN A 65 -15.74 2.87 3.90
N TYR A 66 -14.89 3.16 2.93
CA TYR A 66 -15.15 4.20 1.93
C TYR A 66 -16.41 3.90 1.11
N GLN A 67 -16.57 2.66 0.64
CA GLN A 67 -17.70 2.25 -0.17
C GLN A 67 -19.02 2.38 0.60
N ALA A 68 -19.04 1.94 1.86
CA ALA A 68 -20.19 2.02 2.75
C ALA A 68 -20.61 3.46 3.06
N THR A 69 -19.66 4.40 3.13
CA THR A 69 -19.93 5.78 3.52
C THR A 69 -20.22 6.69 2.33
N MET A 70 -19.31 6.72 1.34
CA MET A 70 -19.34 7.68 0.23
C MET A 70 -19.38 7.03 -1.15
N GLY A 71 -18.76 5.86 -1.35
CA GLY A 71 -18.76 5.17 -2.65
C GLY A 71 -20.17 4.91 -3.17
N ASN A 72 -21.06 4.36 -2.33
CA ASN A 72 -22.46 4.13 -2.69
C ASN A 72 -23.21 5.43 -3.07
N ARG A 73 -22.88 6.55 -2.42
CA ARG A 73 -23.49 7.86 -2.72
C ARG A 73 -23.09 8.34 -4.10
N ILE A 74 -21.80 8.27 -4.43
CA ILE A 74 -21.26 8.63 -5.75
C ILE A 74 -21.90 7.78 -6.85
N GLU A 75 -22.02 6.47 -6.63
CA GLU A 75 -22.62 5.56 -7.61
C GLU A 75 -24.10 5.92 -7.87
N SER A 76 -24.82 6.32 -6.81
CA SER A 76 -26.24 6.70 -6.89
C SER A 76 -26.52 8.08 -7.49
N LEU A 77 -25.50 8.93 -7.70
CA LEU A 77 -25.69 10.26 -8.29
C LEU A 77 -26.25 10.13 -9.71
N GLN A 78 -27.32 10.86 -9.99
CA GLN A 78 -27.86 10.96 -11.34
C GLN A 78 -27.02 11.92 -12.21
N ASP A 79 -27.13 11.78 -13.52
CA ASP A 79 -26.47 12.72 -14.43
C ASP A 79 -27.03 14.13 -14.24
N GLY A 80 -26.14 15.11 -14.08
CA GLY A 80 -26.53 16.49 -13.77
C GLY A 80 -26.79 16.76 -12.29
N GLN A 81 -26.66 15.75 -11.42
CA GLN A 81 -26.80 15.93 -9.97
C GLN A 81 -25.45 16.27 -9.31
N PRO A 82 -25.37 17.37 -8.54
CA PRO A 82 -24.17 17.70 -7.78
C PRO A 82 -24.03 16.84 -6.52
N LEU A 83 -22.81 16.71 -6.00
CA LEU A 83 -22.55 16.10 -4.69
C LEU A 83 -22.56 17.15 -3.57
N PHE A 84 -23.74 17.45 -3.02
CA PHE A 84 -23.92 18.31 -1.85
C PHE A 84 -23.66 17.59 -0.52
N TRP A 85 -22.58 16.83 -0.43
CA TRP A 85 -22.20 16.13 0.80
C TRP A 85 -20.77 16.44 1.18
N TYR A 86 -20.57 16.76 2.46
CA TYR A 86 -19.24 16.87 3.05
C TYR A 86 -18.70 15.48 3.35
N TYR A 87 -17.51 15.19 2.82
CA TYR A 87 -16.77 13.99 3.22
C TYR A 87 -15.75 14.35 4.32
N PRO A 88 -15.85 13.77 5.54
CA PRO A 88 -14.90 14.03 6.61
C PRO A 88 -13.56 13.34 6.30
N LEU A 89 -12.49 14.14 6.18
CA LEU A 89 -11.15 13.69 5.75
C LEU A 89 -10.10 13.86 6.86
N VAL A 90 -10.43 13.38 8.07
CA VAL A 90 -9.65 13.67 9.28
C VAL A 90 -8.60 12.60 9.59
N SER A 91 -8.76 11.37 9.07
CA SER A 91 -7.94 10.21 9.46
C SER A 91 -6.97 9.77 8.37
N ASP A 92 -5.75 9.38 8.77
CA ASP A 92 -4.80 8.69 7.89
C ASP A 92 -5.10 7.19 7.89
N PHE A 93 -5.70 6.73 6.80
CA PHE A 93 -6.15 5.34 6.62
C PHE A 93 -5.09 4.44 5.98
N PHE A 94 -3.97 4.97 5.47
CA PHE A 94 -3.00 4.23 4.67
C PHE A 94 -1.68 3.95 5.41
N ASN A 95 -1.76 3.64 6.71
CA ASN A 95 -0.62 3.51 7.62
C ASN A 95 0.32 2.36 7.25
N VAL A 96 -0.21 1.20 6.84
CA VAL A 96 0.59 0.04 6.40
C VAL A 96 1.39 0.42 5.16
N TYR A 97 0.75 0.96 4.13
CA TYR A 97 1.45 1.38 2.93
C TYR A 97 2.48 2.48 3.20
N ASN A 98 2.09 3.56 3.89
CA ASN A 98 2.97 4.68 4.18
C ASN A 98 4.18 4.25 5.04
N GLY A 99 3.95 3.41 6.05
CA GLY A 99 4.98 2.90 6.96
C GLY A 99 5.94 1.89 6.32
N ASN A 100 5.55 1.26 5.21
CA ASN A 100 6.33 0.17 4.59
C ASN A 100 6.73 0.44 3.14
N THR A 101 6.69 1.70 2.67
CA THR A 101 7.08 2.09 1.29
C THR A 101 8.44 1.55 0.86
N PHE A 102 9.41 1.45 1.78
CA PHE A 102 10.74 0.89 1.50
C PHE A 102 10.72 -0.61 1.16
N LEU A 103 9.77 -1.37 1.69
CA LEU A 103 9.61 -2.80 1.40
C LEU A 103 8.84 -3.04 0.11
N ILE A 104 7.99 -2.09 -0.33
CA ILE A 104 7.26 -2.19 -1.61
C ILE A 104 8.24 -2.36 -2.78
N GLY A 105 9.38 -1.68 -2.75
CA GLY A 105 10.43 -1.80 -3.76
C GLY A 105 11.06 -3.19 -3.87
N ARG A 106 10.91 -4.03 -2.82
CA ARG A 106 11.47 -5.40 -2.76
C ARG A 106 10.50 -6.46 -3.28
N ILE A 107 9.25 -6.09 -3.57
CA ILE A 107 8.29 -7.00 -4.21
C ILE A 107 8.82 -7.35 -5.61
N LYS A 108 9.13 -8.62 -5.87
CA LYS A 108 9.73 -9.06 -7.15
C LYS A 108 8.76 -8.91 -8.33
N ASP A 109 7.49 -9.22 -8.12
CA ASP A 109 6.44 -9.08 -9.14
C ASP A 109 6.22 -7.60 -9.48
N HIS A 110 6.60 -7.22 -10.70
CA HIS A 110 6.49 -5.86 -11.20
C HIS A 110 5.04 -5.38 -11.28
N ASP A 111 4.14 -6.22 -11.78
CA ASP A 111 2.77 -5.81 -12.06
C ASP A 111 1.97 -5.71 -10.76
N LEU A 112 2.18 -6.63 -9.82
CA LEU A 112 1.65 -6.52 -8.47
C LEU A 112 2.12 -5.23 -7.78
N ARG A 113 3.44 -4.96 -7.81
CA ARG A 113 4.02 -3.75 -7.22
C ARG A 113 3.43 -2.48 -7.83
N LYS A 114 3.30 -2.43 -9.17
CA LYS A 114 2.69 -1.31 -9.89
C LYS A 114 1.21 -1.13 -9.52
N ASN A 115 0.45 -2.21 -9.41
CA ASN A 115 -0.97 -2.18 -9.05
C ASN A 115 -1.19 -1.64 -7.64
N ILE A 116 -0.36 -2.06 -6.67
CA ILE A 116 -0.36 -1.51 -5.31
C ILE A 116 -0.12 0.00 -5.36
N ILE A 117 1.00 0.44 -5.94
CA ILE A 117 1.36 1.88 -6.00
C ILE A 117 0.25 2.69 -6.68
N LYS A 118 -0.28 2.20 -7.81
CA LYS A 118 -1.36 2.84 -8.55
C LYS A 118 -2.63 2.97 -7.70
N THR A 119 -3.03 1.92 -6.99
CA THR A 119 -4.23 1.92 -6.15
C THR A 119 -4.13 2.96 -5.03
N TYR A 120 -3.00 3.03 -4.32
CA TYR A 120 -2.80 4.04 -3.30
C TYR A 120 -2.71 5.46 -3.87
N THR A 121 -2.14 5.61 -5.07
CA THR A 121 -2.12 6.90 -5.78
C THR A 121 -3.53 7.37 -6.12
N LEU A 122 -4.36 6.47 -6.67
CA LEU A 122 -5.76 6.76 -6.98
C LEU A 122 -6.58 7.05 -5.72
N GLY A 123 -6.36 6.29 -4.64
CA GLY A 123 -7.04 6.50 -3.36
C GLY A 123 -6.72 7.87 -2.74
N LYS A 124 -5.45 8.26 -2.75
CA LYS A 124 -5.01 9.61 -2.32
C LYS A 124 -5.58 10.70 -3.23
N GLY A 125 -5.56 10.49 -4.54
CA GLY A 125 -6.19 11.40 -5.49
C GLY A 125 -7.69 11.56 -5.25
N MET A 126 -8.39 10.48 -4.89
CA MET A 126 -9.81 10.54 -4.53
C MET A 126 -10.05 11.37 -3.26
N ILE A 127 -9.19 11.25 -2.24
CA ILE A 127 -9.23 12.09 -1.03
C ILE A 127 -9.09 13.57 -1.40
N ASP A 128 -8.12 13.91 -2.25
CA ASP A 128 -7.92 15.29 -2.69
C ASP A 128 -9.13 15.81 -3.49
N SER A 129 -9.73 14.96 -4.33
CA SER A 129 -10.95 15.31 -5.04
C SER A 129 -12.13 15.58 -4.10
N TYR A 130 -12.27 14.83 -3.01
CA TYR A 130 -13.28 15.13 -1.99
C TYR A 130 -13.00 16.45 -1.25
N ARG A 131 -11.73 16.81 -1.00
CA ARG A 131 -11.40 18.13 -0.43
C ARG A 131 -11.87 19.26 -1.34
N MET A 132 -11.62 19.12 -2.64
CA MET A 132 -12.08 20.08 -3.64
C MET A 132 -13.62 20.14 -3.69
N ASN A 133 -14.30 18.99 -3.67
CA ASN A 133 -15.77 18.97 -3.60
C ASN A 133 -16.30 19.70 -2.37
N ASN A 134 -15.73 19.45 -1.19
CA ASN A 134 -16.12 20.12 0.05
C ASN A 134 -15.96 21.65 -0.04
N ASP A 135 -14.88 22.14 -0.66
CA ASP A 135 -14.67 23.57 -0.91
C ASP A 135 -15.72 24.16 -1.86
N LEU A 136 -16.07 23.44 -2.94
CA LEU A 136 -17.15 23.85 -3.86
C LEU A 136 -18.52 23.88 -3.17
N VAL A 137 -18.81 22.90 -2.30
CA VAL A 137 -20.04 22.90 -1.49
C VAL A 137 -20.07 24.14 -0.58
N GLN A 138 -18.97 24.41 0.12
CA GLN A 138 -18.88 25.58 1.02
C GLN A 138 -19.07 26.91 0.27
N LYS A 139 -18.48 27.05 -0.91
CA LYS A 139 -18.67 28.25 -1.76
C LYS A 139 -20.11 28.39 -2.22
N THR A 140 -20.77 27.28 -2.55
CA THR A 140 -22.17 27.27 -2.97
C THR A 140 -23.08 27.67 -1.82
N GLU A 141 -22.88 27.11 -0.62
CA GLU A 141 -23.60 27.48 0.59
C GLU A 141 -23.42 28.97 0.94
N HIS A 142 -22.20 29.49 0.81
CA HIS A 142 -21.92 30.91 1.03
C HIS A 142 -22.72 31.82 0.08
N TRP A 143 -22.68 31.55 -1.22
CA TRP A 143 -23.42 32.39 -2.18
C TRP A 143 -24.95 32.22 -2.05
N ASN A 144 -25.41 31.05 -1.64
CA ASN A 144 -26.83 30.83 -1.33
C ASN A 144 -27.27 31.70 -0.15
N PHE A 145 -26.48 31.75 0.91
CA PHE A 145 -26.72 32.62 2.06
C PHE A 145 -26.72 34.11 1.66
N VAL A 146 -25.68 34.56 0.94
CA VAL A 146 -25.58 35.97 0.51
C VAL A 146 -26.74 36.36 -0.41
N TYR A 147 -27.14 35.50 -1.34
CA TYR A 147 -28.31 35.78 -2.18
C TYR A 147 -29.60 35.84 -1.36
N ALA A 148 -29.78 34.93 -0.40
CA ALA A 148 -30.94 34.93 0.48
C ALA A 148 -31.09 36.24 1.26
N GLU A 149 -29.98 36.83 1.73
CA GLU A 149 -30.00 38.11 2.44
C GLU A 149 -30.20 39.33 1.53
N THR A 150 -29.51 39.36 0.39
CA THR A 150 -29.39 40.57 -0.44
C THR A 150 -30.42 40.64 -1.57
N GLN A 151 -30.91 39.48 -2.04
CA GLN A 151 -31.81 39.33 -3.18
C GLN A 151 -31.29 39.97 -4.49
N GLN A 152 -30.00 40.26 -4.60
CA GLN A 152 -29.44 40.87 -5.81
C GLN A 152 -29.14 39.82 -6.88
N GLN A 153 -29.44 40.16 -8.13
CA GLN A 153 -29.25 39.27 -9.28
C GLN A 153 -27.79 38.80 -9.44
N ILE A 154 -26.81 39.67 -9.16
CA ILE A 154 -25.39 39.30 -9.26
C ILE A 154 -24.99 38.16 -8.31
N HIS A 155 -25.64 38.05 -7.15
CA HIS A 155 -25.38 36.98 -6.19
C HIS A 155 -26.07 35.68 -6.62
N LEU A 156 -27.26 35.77 -7.23
CA LEU A 156 -27.92 34.63 -7.86
C LEU A 156 -27.11 34.06 -9.02
N ASP A 157 -26.53 34.92 -9.87
CA ASP A 157 -25.71 34.49 -10.99
C ASP A 157 -24.42 33.80 -10.50
N ARG A 158 -23.83 34.30 -9.41
CA ARG A 158 -22.68 33.64 -8.75
C ARG A 158 -23.05 32.29 -8.16
N LEU A 159 -24.20 32.18 -7.48
CA LEU A 159 -24.70 30.92 -6.95
C LEU A 159 -24.85 29.88 -8.06
N ARG A 160 -25.56 30.23 -9.14
CA ARG A 160 -25.76 29.35 -10.31
C ARG A 160 -24.45 28.88 -10.92
N ALA A 161 -23.45 29.77 -11.01
CA ALA A 161 -22.13 29.40 -11.50
C ALA A 161 -21.41 28.38 -10.59
N GLN A 162 -21.53 28.50 -9.27
CA GLN A 162 -20.98 27.52 -8.33
C GLN A 162 -21.72 26.18 -8.38
N GLU A 163 -23.05 26.19 -8.46
CA GLU A 163 -23.86 24.99 -8.62
C GLU A 163 -23.50 24.23 -9.90
N GLN A 164 -23.33 24.95 -11.01
CA GLN A 164 -22.87 24.35 -12.25
C GLN A 164 -21.48 23.73 -12.11
N GLY A 165 -20.55 24.42 -11.42
CA GLY A 165 -19.23 23.89 -11.09
C GLY A 165 -19.28 22.59 -10.28
N LEU A 166 -20.19 22.51 -9.29
CA LEU A 166 -20.42 21.28 -8.52
C LEU A 166 -20.96 20.14 -9.38
N ILE A 167 -21.90 20.43 -10.28
CA ILE A 167 -22.47 19.43 -11.20
C ILE A 167 -21.37 18.86 -12.11
N ASP A 168 -20.54 19.72 -12.68
CA ASP A 168 -19.48 19.27 -13.59
C ASP A 168 -18.39 18.51 -12.83
N TYR A 169 -18.03 18.96 -11.63
CA TYR A 169 -17.04 18.27 -10.81
C TYR A 169 -17.54 16.91 -10.30
N ALA A 170 -18.82 16.77 -10.00
CA ALA A 170 -19.42 15.49 -9.59
C ALA A 170 -19.26 14.40 -10.68
N LYS A 171 -19.30 14.78 -11.97
CA LYS A 171 -19.02 13.85 -13.09
C LYS A 171 -17.59 13.32 -13.03
N THR A 172 -16.61 14.21 -12.82
CA THR A 172 -15.20 13.84 -12.68
C THR A 172 -14.98 12.93 -11.47
N LEU A 173 -15.60 13.28 -10.34
CA LEU A 173 -15.53 12.50 -9.10
C LEU A 173 -16.11 11.09 -9.29
N LYS A 174 -17.24 10.97 -9.98
CA LYS A 174 -17.86 9.68 -10.31
C LYS A 174 -16.97 8.83 -11.22
N ALA A 175 -16.36 9.43 -12.24
CA ALA A 175 -15.41 8.72 -13.10
C ALA A 175 -14.17 8.23 -12.32
N GLN A 176 -13.58 9.07 -11.48
CA GLN A 176 -12.44 8.71 -10.63
C GLN A 176 -12.80 7.58 -9.65
N HIS A 177 -13.99 7.62 -9.06
CA HIS A 177 -14.50 6.55 -8.18
C HIS A 177 -14.49 5.19 -8.91
N PHE A 178 -15.02 5.10 -10.13
CA PHE A 178 -15.05 3.84 -10.87
C PHE A 178 -13.66 3.33 -11.23
N VAL A 179 -12.76 4.24 -11.64
CA VAL A 179 -11.35 3.89 -11.90
C VAL A 179 -10.67 3.36 -10.64
N LEU A 180 -10.89 3.99 -9.48
CA LEU A 180 -10.37 3.51 -8.20
C LEU A 180 -10.94 2.13 -7.86
N LYS A 181 -12.27 1.96 -7.91
CA LYS A 181 -12.97 0.70 -7.61
C LYS A 181 -12.46 -0.45 -8.46
N GLU A 182 -12.25 -0.23 -9.76
CA GLU A 182 -11.67 -1.23 -10.65
C GLU A 182 -10.24 -1.61 -10.23
N ASN A 183 -9.38 -0.62 -9.97
CA ASN A 183 -7.99 -0.88 -9.59
C ASN A 183 -7.85 -1.55 -8.21
N VAL A 184 -8.71 -1.22 -7.24
CA VAL A 184 -8.78 -1.92 -5.95
C VAL A 184 -9.12 -3.39 -6.18
N ASN A 185 -10.16 -3.68 -6.95
CA ASN A 185 -10.56 -5.06 -7.27
C ASN A 185 -9.45 -5.85 -7.97
N LEU A 186 -8.75 -5.23 -8.93
CA LEU A 186 -7.61 -5.85 -9.61
C LEU A 186 -6.46 -6.14 -8.64
N THR A 187 -6.16 -5.19 -7.76
CA THR A 187 -5.05 -5.29 -6.80
C THR A 187 -5.33 -6.35 -5.74
N LEU A 188 -6.54 -6.38 -5.16
CA LEU A 188 -6.94 -7.42 -4.20
C LEU A 188 -6.90 -8.81 -4.84
N ARG A 189 -7.36 -8.96 -6.09
CA ARG A 189 -7.24 -10.23 -6.82
C ARG A 189 -5.78 -10.64 -7.05
N ALA A 190 -4.91 -9.69 -7.38
CA ALA A 190 -3.49 -9.96 -7.59
C ALA A 190 -2.80 -10.39 -6.27
N LEU A 191 -3.12 -9.71 -5.16
CA LEU A 191 -2.64 -10.06 -3.82
C LEU A 191 -3.07 -11.48 -3.41
N ARG A 192 -4.33 -11.85 -3.65
CA ARG A 192 -4.83 -13.21 -3.38
C ARG A 192 -4.08 -14.25 -4.21
N LYS A 193 -3.80 -13.97 -5.48
CA LYS A 193 -2.99 -14.85 -6.36
C LYS A 193 -1.55 -14.99 -5.90
N SER A 194 -0.97 -13.99 -5.24
CA SER A 194 0.38 -14.07 -4.69
C SER A 194 0.47 -14.84 -3.36
N GLY A 195 -0.60 -15.56 -2.96
CA GLY A 195 -0.59 -16.46 -1.81
C GLY A 195 -0.80 -15.78 -0.46
N VAL A 196 -1.38 -14.58 -0.47
CA VAL A 196 -1.67 -13.79 0.74
C VAL A 196 -2.63 -14.51 1.70
N LEU A 197 -3.64 -15.21 1.18
CA LEU A 197 -4.68 -15.90 1.96
C LEU A 197 -4.50 -17.43 2.05
N THR A 198 -3.41 -17.97 1.51
CA THR A 198 -3.10 -19.40 1.70
C THR A 198 -2.37 -19.58 3.02
N ASP A 199 -3.13 -19.97 4.04
CA ASP A 199 -2.59 -20.50 5.29
C ASP A 199 -1.75 -21.74 4.98
N THR A 200 -0.46 -21.66 5.27
CA THR A 200 0.36 -22.84 5.53
C THR A 200 -0.14 -23.42 6.85
N LYS A 201 -0.99 -24.46 6.76
CA LYS A 201 -1.19 -25.43 7.84
C LYS A 201 0.13 -26.10 8.22
#